data_AF-A0A963QYX3-F1
#
_entry.id   AF-A0A963QYX3-F1
#
_cell.length_a   1.000
_cell.length_b   1.000
_cell.length_c   1.000
_cell.angle_alpha   90.00
_cell.angle_beta   90.00
_cell.angle_gamma   90.00
#
_symmetry.space_group_name_H-M   'P 1'
#
loop_
_entity.id
_entity.type
_entity.pdbx_description
1 polymer ?
#
loop_
_entity_poly.entity_id
_entity_poly.type
_entity_poly.pdbx_seq_one_letter_code
_entity_poly.pdbx_strand_id
1 'polypeptide(L)'
;MDVRGTPAYRAGDAEEGGAEAGDRAVGPDGDLPAGHRCWCAGHRRSPLVLSSAHSGTLLPARFLATVRVEAAQLHALSDGPVDRLLGFAREDGITLVTGVYGRAVIDLNRRASELFPALLQSPEKRGLDVSPKVRAGLGLIPTRVGGVDIYARRLSDAEVAWRRDHIHAPFHAALEECAAANVATHGQSLLLDCHSMPSAVAGPPHRRIDAVLGDLHGRSAAPGLTARAAAVLRDLGLRVALNDPYAGGHITERHGRPAIGRSALQIELRRDLFMDERTHRLTAGADALSRALRSLVLQLEKVLLEGCAGRGVQAPFETGEPLPVVDAA
;
A
#
# COMPACT_ATOMS: atom_id res chain seq x y z
N MET A 1 -21.64 -30.73 28.98
CA MET A 1 -21.16 -29.92 30.13
C MET A 1 -19.65 -30.07 30.10
N ASP A 2 -18.81 -29.09 29.82
CA ASP A 2 -18.89 -27.65 30.06
C ASP A 2 -17.92 -26.94 29.08
N VAL A 3 -18.29 -25.72 28.72
CA VAL A 3 -17.72 -24.89 27.66
C VAL A 3 -16.67 -23.94 28.28
N ARG A 4 -15.42 -23.99 27.81
CA ARG A 4 -14.42 -22.92 28.06
C ARG A 4 -13.84 -22.59 26.68
N GLY A 5 -14.08 -21.45 26.05
CA GLY A 5 -14.05 -20.10 26.58
C GLY A 5 -12.89 -19.37 25.90
N THR A 6 -12.96 -19.21 24.57
CA THR A 6 -12.00 -18.42 23.79
C THR A 6 -12.33 -16.92 23.97
N PRO A 7 -11.33 -16.03 24.14
CA PRO A 7 -11.62 -14.62 24.31
C PRO A 7 -12.03 -14.00 22.97
N ALA A 8 -13.21 -13.38 22.97
CA ALA A 8 -13.72 -12.55 21.90
C ALA A 8 -12.85 -11.30 21.73
N TYR A 9 -12.56 -10.95 20.48
CA TYR A 9 -11.97 -9.67 20.07
C TYR A 9 -12.87 -8.53 20.57
N ARG A 10 -12.44 -7.81 21.62
CA ARG A 10 -13.07 -6.57 22.05
C ARG A 10 -12.43 -5.41 21.29
N ALA A 11 -13.28 -4.67 20.58
CA ALA A 11 -12.96 -3.35 20.08
C ALA A 11 -13.01 -2.36 21.25
N GLY A 12 -11.98 -1.51 21.37
CA GLY A 12 -11.86 -0.48 22.39
C GLY A 12 -10.76 -0.81 23.39
N ASP A 13 -9.58 -0.25 23.17
CA ASP A 13 -9.00 0.77 24.05
C ASP A 13 -7.80 1.40 23.31
N ALA A 14 -7.86 2.72 23.17
CA ALA A 14 -6.76 3.56 22.73
C ALA A 14 -5.98 4.03 23.98
N GLU A 15 -4.75 4.50 23.75
CA GLU A 15 -3.72 4.95 24.71
C GLU A 15 -2.79 3.81 25.21
N GLU A 16 -1.47 3.88 25.16
CA GLU A 16 -0.51 5.00 25.06
C GLU A 16 0.87 4.42 24.62
N GLY A 17 1.70 5.22 23.94
CA GLY A 17 3.17 4.99 23.91
C GLY A 17 3.78 4.43 22.62
N GLY A 18 4.01 5.30 21.65
CA GLY A 18 4.92 5.07 20.52
C GLY A 18 4.94 6.30 19.62
N ALA A 19 6.03 7.08 19.66
CA ALA A 19 6.12 8.38 19.01
C ALA A 19 5.81 8.31 17.50
N GLU A 20 4.70 8.93 17.11
CA GLU A 20 4.34 9.21 15.72
C GLU A 20 5.11 10.46 15.26
N ALA A 21 6.20 10.29 14.54
CA ALA A 21 6.87 11.39 13.84
C ALA A 21 6.39 11.42 12.38
N GLY A 22 5.47 12.34 12.09
CA GLY A 22 5.04 12.67 10.74
C GLY A 22 4.87 14.18 10.65
N ASP A 23 5.67 14.81 9.80
CA ASP A 23 5.68 16.26 9.62
C ASP A 23 4.29 16.79 9.23
N ARG A 24 3.82 17.81 9.94
CA ARG A 24 2.41 18.25 9.96
C ARG A 24 2.16 19.20 8.80
N ALA A 25 1.12 18.92 8.00
CA ALA A 25 0.74 19.81 6.91
C ALA A 25 -0.15 20.96 7.45
N VAL A 26 0.46 22.11 7.75
CA VAL A 26 -0.27 23.31 8.23
C VAL A 26 -1.21 23.81 7.12
N GLY A 27 -2.51 23.75 7.38
CA GLY A 27 -3.56 24.29 6.52
C GLY A 27 -4.77 24.75 7.36
N PRO A 28 -5.79 25.35 6.73
CA PRO A 28 -6.95 25.95 7.42
C PRO A 28 -7.83 24.97 8.23
N ASP A 29 -7.51 23.67 8.22
CA ASP A 29 -8.20 22.61 8.98
C ASP A 29 -7.45 22.21 10.29
N GLY A 30 -6.39 22.91 10.68
CA GLY A 30 -5.49 22.51 11.77
C GLY A 30 -4.38 21.53 11.34
N ASP A 31 -3.69 20.93 12.32
CA ASP A 31 -2.59 19.98 12.08
C ASP A 31 -3.13 18.67 11.50
N LEU A 32 -3.11 18.56 10.18
CA LEU A 32 -3.40 17.30 9.51
C LEU A 32 -2.20 16.36 9.58
N PRO A 33 -2.46 15.04 9.75
CA PRO A 33 -1.39 14.06 9.81
C PRO A 33 -0.64 13.98 8.47
N ALA A 34 0.60 13.51 8.53
CA ALA A 34 1.40 13.21 7.35
C ALA A 34 0.64 12.28 6.39
N GLY A 35 1.00 12.35 5.11
CA GLY A 35 0.42 11.54 4.03
C GLY A 35 0.42 10.03 4.26
N HIS A 36 1.32 9.56 5.11
CA HIS A 36 1.60 8.17 5.34
C HIS A 36 1.95 7.91 6.81
N ARG A 37 1.86 6.64 7.21
CA ARG A 37 2.48 6.11 8.42
C ARG A 37 3.57 5.14 8.01
N CYS A 38 4.78 5.36 8.51
CA CYS A 38 5.91 4.45 8.34
C CYS A 38 6.22 3.81 9.68
N TRP A 39 6.26 2.49 9.71
CA TRP A 39 6.77 1.73 10.84
C TRP A 39 8.07 1.06 10.41
N CYS A 40 9.17 1.42 11.06
CA CYS A 40 10.49 0.82 10.87
C CYS A 40 10.90 0.09 12.15
N ALA A 41 11.38 -1.13 12.03
CA ALA A 41 11.96 -1.85 13.16
C ALA A 41 13.37 -1.30 13.44
N GLY A 42 13.58 -0.71 14.62
CA GLY A 42 14.87 -0.10 14.98
C GLY A 42 16.06 -1.08 15.09
N HIS A 43 15.82 -2.40 15.13
CA HIS A 43 16.86 -3.38 15.51
C HIS A 43 16.99 -4.61 14.60
N ARG A 44 15.96 -4.99 13.84
CA ARG A 44 16.00 -6.11 12.89
C ARG A 44 15.83 -5.55 11.48
N ARG A 45 16.84 -5.69 10.62
CA ARG A 45 16.80 -5.17 9.24
C ARG A 45 16.38 -6.29 8.29
N SER A 46 15.13 -6.26 7.88
CA SER A 46 14.61 -7.10 6.80
C SER A 46 14.91 -6.46 5.45
N PRO A 47 15.29 -7.20 4.40
CA PRO A 47 15.34 -6.68 3.03
C PRO A 47 13.94 -6.40 2.44
N LEU A 48 12.85 -6.66 3.19
CA LEU A 48 11.49 -6.35 2.74
C LEU A 48 10.99 -4.99 3.23
N VAL A 49 10.18 -4.38 2.39
CA VAL A 49 9.28 -3.26 2.72
C VAL A 49 7.87 -3.70 2.32
N LEU A 50 6.91 -3.59 3.22
CA LEU A 50 5.49 -3.78 2.90
C LEU A 50 4.84 -2.42 2.68
N SER A 51 3.95 -2.32 1.69
CA SER A 51 3.12 -1.12 1.53
C SER A 51 1.63 -1.43 1.46
N SER A 52 0.82 -0.52 1.98
CA SER A 52 -0.63 -0.50 1.73
C SER A 52 -1.10 0.92 1.45
N ALA A 53 -1.09 1.26 0.17
CA ALA A 53 -1.37 2.60 -0.34
C ALA A 53 -2.86 3.01 -0.21
N HIS A 54 -3.79 2.05 -0.19
CA HIS A 54 -5.24 2.33 -0.28
C HIS A 54 -6.04 1.99 0.98
N SER A 55 -5.36 1.69 2.09
CA SER A 55 -6.01 1.41 3.39
C SER A 55 -6.36 2.68 4.18
N GLY A 56 -5.87 3.84 3.76
CA GLY A 56 -6.21 5.11 4.38
C GLY A 56 -7.70 5.42 4.32
N THR A 57 -8.22 6.04 5.38
CA THR A 57 -9.65 6.36 5.54
C THR A 57 -9.92 7.83 5.83
N LEU A 58 -8.88 8.64 6.07
CA LEU A 58 -9.04 10.05 6.38
C LEU A 58 -9.56 10.81 5.15
N LEU A 59 -10.72 11.46 5.32
CA LEU A 59 -11.33 12.38 4.37
C LEU A 59 -11.39 13.77 5.02
N PRO A 60 -10.48 14.70 4.69
CA PRO A 60 -10.46 16.03 5.31
C PRO A 60 -11.75 16.81 5.10
N ALA A 61 -12.14 17.64 6.06
CA ALA A 61 -13.35 18.46 6.00
C ALA A 61 -13.38 19.34 4.72
N ARG A 62 -12.27 20.00 4.39
CA ARG A 62 -12.15 20.76 3.14
C ARG A 62 -12.35 19.91 1.89
N PHE A 63 -11.94 18.64 1.90
CA PHE A 63 -12.18 17.75 0.77
C PHE A 63 -13.67 17.42 0.67
N LEU A 64 -14.30 17.07 1.79
CA LEU A 64 -15.75 16.78 1.84
C LEU A 64 -16.59 17.99 1.40
N ALA A 65 -16.16 19.22 1.70
CA ALA A 65 -16.81 20.44 1.24
C ALA A 65 -16.72 20.66 -0.29
N THR A 66 -15.87 19.92 -1.01
CA THR A 66 -15.75 20.02 -2.49
C THR A 66 -16.53 18.95 -3.24
N VAL A 67 -16.97 17.89 -2.58
CA VAL A 67 -17.61 16.74 -3.22
C VAL A 67 -19.14 16.88 -3.20
N ARG A 68 -19.81 16.21 -4.14
CA ARG A 68 -21.28 16.16 -4.27
C ARG A 68 -21.85 14.76 -4.06
N VAL A 69 -21.03 13.86 -3.51
CA VAL A 69 -21.37 12.47 -3.19
C VAL A 69 -21.24 12.26 -1.69
N GLU A 70 -21.99 11.32 -1.15
CA GLU A 70 -21.90 10.96 0.26
C GLU A 70 -20.53 10.34 0.58
N ALA A 71 -19.98 10.64 1.75
CA ALA A 71 -18.69 10.11 2.18
C ALA A 71 -18.64 8.56 2.12
N ALA A 72 -19.77 7.90 2.43
CA ALA A 72 -19.90 6.46 2.34
C ALA A 72 -19.69 5.91 0.91
N GLN A 73 -20.08 6.66 -0.13
CA GLN A 73 -19.88 6.24 -1.52
C GLN A 73 -18.39 6.25 -1.90
N LEU A 74 -17.61 7.16 -1.32
CA LEU A 74 -16.17 7.28 -1.59
C LEU A 74 -15.39 6.06 -1.11
N HIS A 75 -15.90 5.31 -0.12
CA HIS A 75 -15.28 4.08 0.34
C HIS A 75 -15.20 3.01 -0.76
N ALA A 76 -16.06 3.05 -1.79
CA ALA A 76 -15.99 2.11 -2.91
C ALA A 76 -14.65 2.17 -3.68
N LEU A 77 -13.90 3.27 -3.56
CA LEU A 77 -12.56 3.42 -4.14
C LEU A 77 -11.45 2.78 -3.29
N SER A 78 -11.70 2.54 -2.01
CA SER A 78 -10.72 1.96 -1.06
C SER A 78 -10.54 0.47 -1.28
N ASP A 79 -9.39 -0.04 -0.85
CA ASP A 79 -9.08 -1.47 -0.79
C ASP A 79 -9.52 -2.10 0.55
N GLY A 80 -10.16 -1.31 1.43
CA GLY A 80 -10.50 -1.74 2.78
C GLY A 80 -9.27 -1.82 3.70
N PRO A 81 -9.38 -2.52 4.83
CA PRO A 81 -8.35 -2.55 5.87
C PRO A 81 -7.21 -3.56 5.56
N VAL A 82 -6.57 -3.44 4.39
CA VAL A 82 -5.45 -4.33 3.99
C VAL A 82 -4.26 -4.16 4.94
N ASP A 83 -4.02 -2.93 5.42
CA ASP A 83 -3.02 -2.63 6.45
C ASP A 83 -3.16 -3.49 7.71
N ARG A 84 -4.39 -3.82 8.11
CA ARG A 84 -4.66 -4.68 9.28
C ARG A 84 -4.21 -6.12 9.06
N LEU A 85 -4.25 -6.62 7.83
CA LEU A 85 -3.71 -7.94 7.49
C LEU A 85 -2.19 -7.99 7.61
N LEU A 86 -1.52 -6.83 7.51
CA LEU A 86 -0.07 -6.67 7.59
C LEU A 86 0.41 -6.34 9.00
N GLY A 87 -0.47 -6.39 10.02
CA GLY A 87 -0.11 -6.03 11.40
C GLY A 87 1.09 -6.79 11.97
N PHE A 88 1.30 -8.02 11.50
CA PHE A 88 2.46 -8.86 11.87
C PHE A 88 3.81 -8.23 11.55
N ALA A 89 3.90 -7.31 10.58
CA ALA A 89 5.16 -6.65 10.22
C ALA A 89 5.81 -6.00 11.43
N ARG A 90 4.98 -5.44 12.34
CA ARG A 90 5.44 -4.81 13.58
C ARG A 90 6.17 -5.77 14.51
N GLU A 91 5.64 -6.98 14.64
CA GLU A 91 6.21 -8.02 15.50
C GLU A 91 7.46 -8.65 14.86
N ASP A 92 7.47 -8.77 13.53
CA ASP A 92 8.53 -9.47 12.79
C ASP A 92 9.73 -8.61 12.41
N GLY A 93 9.69 -7.31 12.70
CA GLY A 93 10.79 -6.42 12.35
C GLY A 93 10.80 -5.99 10.88
N ILE A 94 9.65 -5.98 10.20
CA ILE A 94 9.55 -5.73 8.75
C ILE A 94 8.90 -4.38 8.48
N THR A 95 9.60 -3.48 7.78
CA THR A 95 9.10 -2.13 7.52
C THR A 95 7.73 -2.15 6.84
N LEU A 96 6.80 -1.32 7.34
CA LEU A 96 5.45 -1.18 6.79
C LEU A 96 5.12 0.30 6.55
N VAL A 97 4.79 0.66 5.31
CA VAL A 97 4.37 2.01 4.91
C VAL A 97 2.91 2.00 4.46
N THR A 98 2.07 2.82 5.09
CA THR A 98 0.62 2.85 4.82
C THR A 98 0.15 4.25 4.48
N GLY A 99 -0.80 4.37 3.54
CA GLY A 99 -1.48 5.64 3.30
C GLY A 99 -2.40 6.02 4.46
N VAL A 100 -2.49 7.31 4.79
CA VAL A 100 -3.40 7.81 5.83
C VAL A 100 -4.73 8.29 5.24
N TYR A 101 -4.66 8.94 4.08
CA TYR A 101 -5.80 9.53 3.40
C TYR A 101 -6.53 8.50 2.54
N GLY A 102 -7.84 8.64 2.44
CA GLY A 102 -8.63 7.84 1.53
C GLY A 102 -8.20 8.05 0.08
N ARG A 103 -8.18 6.99 -0.72
CA ARG A 103 -7.85 7.03 -2.16
C ARG A 103 -8.67 8.08 -2.93
N ALA A 104 -9.88 8.38 -2.47
CA ALA A 104 -10.73 9.43 -3.02
C ALA A 104 -10.12 10.84 -2.93
N VAL A 105 -9.26 11.09 -1.94
CA VAL A 105 -8.51 12.35 -1.81
C VAL A 105 -7.40 12.40 -2.85
N ILE A 106 -6.57 11.34 -2.90
CA ILE A 106 -5.50 11.14 -3.85
C ILE A 106 -5.12 9.65 -3.90
N ASP A 107 -4.91 9.13 -5.11
CA ASP A 107 -4.49 7.76 -5.37
C ASP A 107 -2.96 7.67 -5.33
N LEU A 108 -2.43 7.04 -4.28
CA LEU A 108 -0.99 6.83 -4.07
C LEU A 108 -0.36 5.84 -5.06
N ASN A 109 -1.17 5.06 -5.79
CA ASN A 109 -0.69 4.13 -6.83
C ASN A 109 -0.92 4.67 -8.26
N ARG A 110 -0.90 6.01 -8.41
CA ARG A 110 -0.96 6.75 -9.68
C ARG A 110 0.20 7.71 -9.86
N ARG A 111 0.58 7.94 -11.12
CA ARG A 111 1.61 8.94 -11.46
C ARG A 111 1.09 10.34 -11.16
N ALA A 112 1.98 11.24 -10.73
CA ALA A 112 1.64 12.63 -10.44
C ALA A 112 1.06 13.42 -11.65
N SER A 113 1.30 12.92 -12.87
CA SER A 113 0.79 13.49 -14.13
C SER A 113 -0.58 12.93 -14.56
N GLU A 114 -1.08 11.85 -13.96
CA GLU A 114 -2.34 11.18 -14.33
C GLU A 114 -3.56 11.96 -13.81
N LEU A 115 -3.72 13.21 -14.20
CA LEU A 115 -4.84 14.07 -13.81
C LEU A 115 -5.82 14.25 -14.97
N PHE A 116 -7.12 14.29 -14.66
CA PHE A 116 -8.15 14.54 -15.65
C PHE A 116 -8.28 16.05 -15.91
N PRO A 117 -8.05 16.55 -17.14
CA PRO A 117 -8.00 17.98 -17.42
C PRO A 117 -9.26 18.75 -17.00
N ALA A 118 -10.45 18.16 -17.21
CA ALA A 118 -11.71 18.83 -16.89
C ALA A 118 -11.98 19.00 -15.38
N LEU A 119 -11.21 18.31 -14.52
CA LEU A 119 -11.22 18.55 -13.07
C LEU A 119 -10.52 19.86 -12.70
N LEU A 120 -9.64 20.38 -13.55
CA LEU A 120 -8.70 21.44 -13.19
C LEU A 120 -9.18 22.81 -13.68
N GLN A 121 -8.94 23.84 -12.87
CA GLN A 121 -9.15 25.22 -13.29
C GLN A 121 -8.14 25.68 -14.35
N SER A 122 -6.90 25.17 -14.29
CA SER A 122 -5.80 25.50 -15.22
C SER A 122 -5.10 24.23 -15.75
N PRO A 123 -5.75 23.44 -16.62
CA PRO A 123 -5.19 22.20 -17.16
C PRO A 123 -3.97 22.39 -18.07
N GLU A 124 -3.88 23.52 -18.78
CA GLU A 124 -2.84 23.85 -19.77
C GLU A 124 -1.42 23.97 -19.21
N LYS A 125 -1.28 24.16 -17.90
CA LYS A 125 0.03 24.31 -17.22
C LYS A 125 0.74 22.99 -16.94
N ARG A 126 0.20 21.86 -17.41
CA ARG A 126 0.61 20.53 -16.94
C ARG A 126 0.86 19.56 -18.10
N GLY A 127 1.98 18.84 -18.04
CA GLY A 127 2.24 17.67 -18.90
C GLY A 127 1.38 16.48 -18.46
N LEU A 128 0.10 16.53 -18.79
CA LEU A 128 -0.91 15.57 -18.31
C LEU A 128 -0.87 14.25 -19.09
N ASP A 129 -0.94 13.14 -18.35
CA ASP A 129 -1.15 11.80 -18.90
C ASP A 129 -2.63 11.43 -18.79
N VAL A 130 -3.32 11.36 -19.93
CA VAL A 130 -4.76 11.11 -19.99
C VAL A 130 -5.03 9.67 -20.44
N SER A 131 -4.57 8.72 -19.62
CA SER A 131 -4.76 7.29 -19.83
C SER A 131 -6.25 6.89 -19.86
N PRO A 132 -6.63 5.72 -20.41
CA PRO A 132 -8.02 5.23 -20.35
C PRO A 132 -8.59 5.19 -18.93
N LYS A 133 -7.75 4.88 -17.93
CA LYS A 133 -8.13 4.87 -16.50
C LYS A 133 -8.42 6.28 -16.00
N VAL A 134 -7.63 7.29 -16.40
CA VAL A 134 -7.89 8.70 -16.11
C VAL A 134 -9.20 9.16 -16.74
N ARG A 135 -9.47 8.78 -18.00
CA ARG A 135 -10.77 9.08 -18.67
C ARG A 135 -11.97 8.42 -18.00
N ALA A 136 -11.79 7.24 -17.42
CA ALA A 136 -12.80 6.56 -16.62
C ALA A 136 -12.98 7.18 -15.21
N GLY A 137 -12.18 8.20 -14.87
CA GLY A 137 -12.26 8.92 -13.61
C GLY A 137 -11.43 8.32 -12.47
N LEU A 138 -10.47 7.45 -12.79
CA LEU A 138 -9.60 6.77 -11.83
C LEU A 138 -8.13 7.21 -11.96
N GLY A 139 -7.90 8.52 -12.14
CA GLY A 139 -6.56 9.12 -12.15
C GLY A 139 -5.98 9.37 -10.75
N LEU A 140 -4.89 10.13 -10.67
CA LEU A 140 -4.23 10.56 -9.42
C LEU A 140 -5.23 11.15 -8.43
N ILE A 141 -6.14 11.98 -8.91
CA ILE A 141 -7.29 12.44 -8.14
C ILE A 141 -8.51 11.82 -8.81
N PRO A 142 -9.16 10.82 -8.19
CA PRO A 142 -10.36 10.21 -8.75
C PRO A 142 -11.44 11.26 -8.99
N THR A 143 -12.06 11.25 -10.17
CA THR A 143 -13.14 12.18 -10.52
C THR A 143 -14.50 11.51 -10.49
N ARG A 144 -14.56 10.18 -10.53
CA ARG A 144 -15.81 9.42 -10.54
C ARG A 144 -15.78 8.26 -9.56
N VAL A 145 -16.94 7.96 -8.99
CA VAL A 145 -17.18 6.78 -8.16
C VAL A 145 -18.55 6.22 -8.52
N GLY A 146 -18.67 4.89 -8.69
CA GLY A 146 -19.95 4.27 -9.04
C GLY A 146 -20.64 4.86 -10.28
N GLY A 147 -19.86 5.42 -11.23
CA GLY A 147 -20.40 6.07 -12.43
C GLY A 147 -20.83 7.52 -12.26
N VAL A 148 -20.77 8.13 -11.08
CA VAL A 148 -21.12 9.54 -10.85
C VAL A 148 -19.88 10.40 -10.57
N ASP A 149 -19.87 11.68 -10.96
CA ASP A 149 -18.73 12.55 -10.64
C ASP A 149 -18.70 12.94 -9.17
N ILE A 150 -17.49 12.94 -8.59
CA ILE A 150 -17.22 13.20 -7.18
C ILE A 150 -17.34 14.68 -6.85
N TYR A 151 -16.83 15.57 -7.70
CA TYR A 151 -16.67 16.99 -7.36
C TYR A 151 -17.83 17.87 -7.83
N ALA A 152 -18.20 18.86 -7.00
CA ALA A 152 -19.17 19.91 -7.34
C ALA A 152 -18.57 21.05 -8.17
N ARG A 153 -17.24 21.21 -8.12
CA ARG A 153 -16.49 22.26 -8.83
C ARG A 153 -15.14 21.75 -9.30
N ARG A 154 -14.52 22.52 -10.20
CA ARG A 154 -13.11 22.31 -10.56
C ARG A 154 -12.18 22.64 -9.38
N LEU A 155 -11.04 21.96 -9.35
CA LEU A 155 -9.98 22.15 -8.38
C LEU A 155 -9.00 23.23 -8.85
N SER A 156 -8.60 24.07 -7.90
CA SER A 156 -7.51 25.03 -8.06
C SER A 156 -6.14 24.33 -8.10
N ASP A 157 -5.14 25.03 -8.62
CA ASP A 157 -3.77 24.53 -8.65
C ASP A 157 -3.22 24.27 -7.24
N ALA A 158 -3.57 25.12 -6.27
CA ALA A 158 -3.17 25.00 -4.87
C ALA A 158 -3.71 23.73 -4.21
N GLU A 159 -4.97 23.37 -4.47
CA GLU A 159 -5.57 22.13 -3.94
C GLU A 159 -4.88 20.87 -4.47
N VAL A 160 -4.50 20.89 -5.76
CA VAL A 160 -3.78 19.77 -6.36
C VAL A 160 -2.34 19.70 -5.86
N ALA A 161 -1.66 20.85 -5.75
CA ALA A 161 -0.31 20.93 -5.21
C ALA A 161 -0.27 20.41 -3.77
N TRP A 162 -1.19 20.86 -2.91
CA TRP A 162 -1.24 20.41 -1.51
C TRP A 162 -1.33 18.89 -1.38
N ARG A 163 -2.20 18.24 -2.17
CA ARG A 163 -2.31 16.76 -2.14
C ARG A 163 -1.03 16.08 -2.61
N ARG A 164 -0.38 16.63 -3.64
CA ARG A 164 0.87 16.07 -4.17
C ARG A 164 2.00 16.20 -3.15
N ASP A 165 2.14 17.38 -2.57
CA ASP A 165 3.32 17.75 -1.79
C ASP A 165 3.24 17.23 -0.34
N HIS A 166 2.03 17.09 0.22
CA HIS A 166 1.84 16.63 1.60
C HIS A 166 1.34 15.19 1.73
N ILE A 167 0.82 14.58 0.66
CA ILE A 167 0.31 13.21 0.70
C ILE A 167 1.11 12.28 -0.21
N HIS A 168 1.13 12.58 -1.51
CA HIS A 168 1.71 11.68 -2.53
C HIS A 168 3.22 11.60 -2.47
N ALA A 169 3.91 12.73 -2.56
CA ALA A 169 5.36 12.79 -2.57
C ALA A 169 5.98 12.22 -1.27
N PRO A 170 5.49 12.55 -0.06
CA PRO A 170 6.04 12.00 1.18
C PRO A 170 5.87 10.47 1.29
N PHE A 171 4.73 9.92 0.86
CA PHE A 171 4.53 8.46 0.85
C PHE A 171 5.58 7.76 -0.02
N HIS A 172 5.82 8.28 -1.23
CA HIS A 172 6.82 7.70 -2.12
C HIS A 172 8.27 7.96 -1.67
N ALA A 173 8.54 9.08 -1.00
CA ALA A 173 9.85 9.34 -0.41
C ALA A 173 10.18 8.29 0.67
N ALA A 174 9.22 7.98 1.55
CA ALA A 174 9.39 6.95 2.57
C ALA A 174 9.68 5.56 1.96
N LEU A 175 8.96 5.16 0.90
CA LEU A 175 9.23 3.90 0.20
C LEU A 175 10.65 3.88 -0.40
N GLU A 176 11.08 4.99 -0.99
CA GLU A 176 12.38 5.14 -1.61
C GLU A 176 13.52 5.06 -0.58
N GLU A 177 13.37 5.76 0.55
CA GLU A 177 14.32 5.75 1.67
C GLU A 177 14.47 4.36 2.27
N CYS A 178 13.34 3.66 2.51
CA CYS A 178 13.35 2.31 3.03
C CYS A 178 14.02 1.33 2.06
N ALA A 179 13.68 1.41 0.77
CA ALA A 179 14.30 0.56 -0.24
C ALA A 179 15.80 0.84 -0.41
N ALA A 180 16.22 2.10 -0.31
CA ALA A 180 17.63 2.50 -0.35
C ALA A 180 18.39 1.96 0.87
N ALA A 181 17.84 2.08 2.07
CA ALA A 181 18.44 1.55 3.30
C ALA A 181 18.60 0.02 3.24
N ASN A 182 17.60 -0.69 2.72
CA ASN A 182 17.66 -2.14 2.53
C ASN A 182 18.72 -2.53 1.50
N VAL A 183 18.83 -1.83 0.37
CA VAL A 183 19.91 -2.07 -0.60
C VAL A 183 21.28 -1.79 0.00
N ALA A 184 21.45 -0.72 0.77
CA ALA A 184 22.73 -0.42 1.42
C ALA A 184 23.15 -1.50 2.43
N THR A 185 22.17 -2.11 3.11
CA THR A 185 22.41 -3.12 4.16
C THR A 185 22.55 -4.53 3.59
N HIS A 186 21.73 -4.89 2.59
CA HIS A 186 21.57 -6.26 2.11
C HIS A 186 21.98 -6.44 0.63
N GLY A 187 22.34 -5.37 -0.07
CA GLY A 187 22.57 -5.37 -1.52
C GLY A 187 21.30 -5.54 -2.36
N GLN A 188 20.13 -5.67 -1.73
CA GLN A 188 18.83 -5.76 -2.40
C GLN A 188 17.69 -5.34 -1.47
N SER A 189 16.54 -5.00 -2.07
CA SER A 189 15.29 -4.74 -1.36
C SER A 189 14.12 -5.32 -2.15
N LEU A 190 13.10 -5.84 -1.46
CA LEU A 190 11.82 -6.21 -2.05
C LEU A 190 10.70 -5.39 -1.43
N LEU A 191 10.07 -4.53 -2.24
CA LEU A 191 8.80 -3.89 -1.92
C LEU A 191 7.64 -4.83 -2.28
N LEU A 192 6.82 -5.22 -1.30
CA LEU A 192 5.56 -5.92 -1.52
C LEU A 192 4.39 -4.94 -1.31
N ASP A 193 3.78 -4.52 -2.42
CA ASP A 193 2.69 -3.55 -2.46
C ASP A 193 1.33 -4.26 -2.41
N CYS A 194 0.67 -4.16 -1.25
CA CYS A 194 -0.50 -4.95 -0.90
C CYS A 194 -1.80 -4.18 -1.12
N HIS A 195 -2.66 -4.78 -1.95
CA HIS A 195 -3.94 -4.26 -2.39
C HIS A 195 -5.06 -5.31 -2.24
N SER A 196 -6.29 -4.89 -2.50
CA SER A 196 -7.42 -5.82 -2.62
C SER A 196 -8.29 -5.54 -3.83
N MET A 197 -8.77 -6.61 -4.45
CA MET A 197 -9.61 -6.57 -5.64
C MET A 197 -11.06 -7.01 -5.35
N PRO A 198 -12.07 -6.39 -6.01
CA PRO A 198 -13.45 -6.84 -5.91
C PRO A 198 -13.61 -8.31 -6.28
N SER A 199 -14.40 -9.06 -5.52
CA SER A 199 -14.56 -10.50 -5.72
C SER A 199 -15.15 -10.82 -7.09
N ALA A 200 -15.98 -9.94 -7.65
CA ALA A 200 -16.52 -10.07 -9.01
C ALA A 200 -15.45 -10.09 -10.10
N VAL A 201 -14.30 -9.42 -9.92
CA VAL A 201 -13.20 -9.36 -10.90
C VAL A 201 -12.40 -10.67 -10.91
N ALA A 202 -12.44 -11.43 -9.82
CA ALA A 202 -11.66 -12.65 -9.66
C ALA A 202 -12.14 -13.84 -10.52
N GLY A 203 -13.18 -13.68 -11.33
CA GLY A 203 -13.75 -14.73 -12.17
C GLY A 203 -14.93 -15.48 -11.52
N PRO A 204 -15.50 -16.49 -12.22
CA PRO A 204 -16.67 -17.21 -11.75
C PRO A 204 -16.34 -18.08 -10.51
N PRO A 205 -17.32 -18.41 -9.64
CA PRO A 205 -17.08 -19.04 -8.34
C PRO A 205 -16.15 -20.27 -8.35
N HIS A 206 -16.30 -21.15 -9.35
CA HIS A 206 -15.54 -22.40 -9.49
C HIS A 206 -14.09 -22.21 -9.98
N ARG A 207 -13.71 -21.01 -10.45
CA ARG A 207 -12.35 -20.65 -10.92
C ARG A 207 -11.82 -19.37 -10.29
N ARG A 208 -12.46 -18.93 -9.20
CA ARG A 208 -12.24 -17.60 -8.64
C ARG A 208 -10.80 -17.46 -8.14
N ILE A 209 -10.02 -16.54 -8.69
CA ILE A 209 -8.66 -16.29 -8.23
C ILE A 209 -8.70 -15.70 -6.81
N ASP A 210 -7.85 -16.19 -5.92
CA ASP A 210 -7.77 -15.73 -4.54
C ASP A 210 -6.76 -14.58 -4.41
N ALA A 211 -5.65 -14.63 -5.16
CA ALA A 211 -4.67 -13.55 -5.23
C ALA A 211 -4.08 -13.36 -6.64
N VAL A 212 -3.75 -12.13 -7.01
CA VAL A 212 -2.98 -11.81 -8.23
C VAL A 212 -1.64 -11.22 -7.84
N LEU A 213 -0.56 -11.73 -8.43
CA LEU A 213 0.78 -11.15 -8.28
C LEU A 213 1.18 -10.40 -9.55
N GLY A 214 1.56 -9.13 -9.41
CA GLY A 214 1.93 -8.26 -10.53
C GLY A 214 3.35 -7.74 -10.41
N ASP A 215 4.20 -8.03 -11.41
CA ASP A 215 5.60 -7.60 -11.48
C ASP A 215 5.93 -6.84 -12.79
N LEU A 216 4.89 -6.26 -13.40
CA LEU A 216 4.92 -5.61 -14.69
C LEU A 216 5.49 -6.52 -15.79
N HIS A 217 5.13 -7.81 -15.76
CA HIS A 217 5.66 -8.85 -16.65
C HIS A 217 7.19 -8.97 -16.57
N GLY A 218 7.71 -9.04 -15.34
CA GLY A 218 9.13 -9.19 -15.03
C GLY A 218 9.95 -7.91 -15.08
N ARG A 219 9.32 -6.73 -15.20
CA ARG A 219 10.06 -5.44 -15.25
C ARG A 219 10.34 -4.85 -13.86
N SER A 220 9.50 -5.12 -12.87
CA SER A 220 9.64 -4.50 -11.54
C SER A 220 10.34 -5.37 -10.51
N ALA A 221 10.48 -6.69 -10.73
CA ALA A 221 11.09 -7.62 -9.79
C ALA A 221 12.23 -8.43 -10.41
N ALA A 222 13.21 -8.83 -9.59
CA ALA A 222 14.29 -9.71 -10.01
C ALA A 222 13.75 -11.09 -10.45
N PRO A 223 14.43 -11.77 -11.40
CA PRO A 223 13.99 -13.08 -11.88
C PRO A 223 13.74 -14.09 -10.75
N GLY A 224 12.65 -14.84 -10.86
CA GLY A 224 12.29 -15.90 -9.90
C GLY A 224 11.52 -15.43 -8.65
N LEU A 225 11.58 -14.15 -8.25
CA LEU A 225 10.87 -13.66 -7.06
C LEU A 225 9.35 -13.85 -7.17
N THR A 226 8.76 -13.46 -8.29
CA THR A 226 7.32 -13.61 -8.54
C THR A 226 6.89 -15.08 -8.56
N ALA A 227 7.69 -15.94 -9.21
CA ALA A 227 7.43 -17.37 -9.25
C ALA A 227 7.51 -18.00 -7.85
N ARG A 228 8.47 -17.57 -7.03
CA ARG A 228 8.61 -18.00 -5.64
C ARG A 228 7.41 -17.55 -4.79
N ALA A 229 7.03 -16.28 -4.86
CA ALA A 229 5.86 -15.76 -4.16
C ALA A 229 4.58 -16.54 -4.54
N ALA A 230 4.41 -16.84 -5.83
CA ALA A 230 3.28 -17.62 -6.32
C ALA A 230 3.27 -19.06 -5.79
N ALA A 231 4.44 -19.71 -5.75
CA ALA A 231 4.56 -21.06 -5.18
C ALA A 231 4.16 -21.09 -3.70
N VAL A 232 4.68 -20.14 -2.90
CA VAL A 232 4.36 -20.07 -1.46
C VAL A 232 2.86 -19.87 -1.23
N LEU A 233 2.22 -18.96 -1.96
CA LEU A 233 0.77 -18.74 -1.83
C LEU A 233 -0.04 -19.96 -2.27
N ARG A 234 0.39 -20.68 -3.31
CA ARG A 234 -0.27 -21.92 -3.77
C ARG A 234 -0.13 -23.06 -2.76
N ASP A 235 1.03 -23.19 -2.13
CA ASP A 235 1.27 -24.17 -1.06
C ASP A 235 0.41 -23.87 0.18
N LEU A 236 0.08 -22.60 0.40
CA LEU A 236 -0.88 -22.15 1.42
C LEU A 236 -2.36 -22.31 0.99
N GLY A 237 -2.61 -22.88 -0.18
CA GLY A 237 -3.94 -23.21 -0.70
C GLY A 237 -4.64 -22.09 -1.48
N LEU A 238 -3.97 -20.98 -1.79
CA LEU A 238 -4.54 -19.91 -2.59
C LEU A 238 -4.44 -20.20 -4.10
N ARG A 239 -5.49 -19.89 -4.85
CA ARG A 239 -5.47 -19.83 -6.31
C ARG A 239 -4.82 -18.51 -6.74
N VAL A 240 -3.65 -18.60 -7.37
CA VAL A 240 -2.84 -17.43 -7.73
C VAL A 240 -2.73 -17.25 -9.23
N ALA A 241 -3.13 -16.07 -9.72
CA ALA A 241 -2.85 -15.61 -11.08
C ALA A 241 -1.64 -14.66 -11.10
N LEU A 242 -1.01 -14.53 -12.27
CA LEU A 242 0.15 -13.66 -12.47
C LEU A 242 -0.19 -12.61 -13.51
N ASN A 243 0.06 -11.36 -13.17
CA ASN A 243 -0.08 -10.18 -14.02
C ASN A 243 -1.46 -9.96 -14.68
N ASP A 244 -2.49 -10.72 -14.31
CA ASP A 244 -3.82 -10.66 -14.90
C ASP A 244 -4.91 -10.77 -13.81
N PRO A 245 -5.89 -9.84 -13.77
CA PRO A 245 -5.99 -8.61 -14.57
C PRO A 245 -5.07 -7.48 -14.08
N TYR A 246 -4.27 -7.73 -13.04
CA TYR A 246 -3.42 -6.73 -12.39
C TYR A 246 -1.94 -7.05 -12.56
N ALA A 247 -1.28 -6.38 -13.51
CA ALA A 247 0.15 -6.51 -13.76
C ALA A 247 1.04 -5.71 -12.79
N GLY A 248 0.47 -4.80 -12.00
CA GLY A 248 1.20 -3.82 -11.20
C GLY A 248 0.78 -2.39 -11.53
N GLY A 249 0.99 -1.48 -10.58
CA GLY A 249 0.67 -0.06 -10.65
C GLY A 249 1.89 0.86 -10.63
N HIS A 250 1.64 2.15 -10.38
CA HIS A 250 2.68 3.18 -10.30
C HIS A 250 3.75 2.86 -9.25
N ILE A 251 3.38 2.29 -8.10
CA ILE A 251 4.32 1.94 -7.02
C ILE A 251 5.33 0.90 -7.52
N THR A 252 4.85 -0.20 -8.11
CA THR A 252 5.73 -1.21 -8.72
C THR A 252 6.58 -0.64 -9.85
N GLU A 253 6.01 0.24 -10.68
CA GLU A 253 6.70 0.86 -11.79
C GLU A 253 7.79 1.84 -11.35
N ARG A 254 7.55 2.60 -10.29
CA ARG A 254 8.45 3.63 -9.79
C ARG A 254 9.59 3.02 -8.99
N HIS A 255 9.27 2.13 -8.05
CA HIS A 255 10.22 1.61 -7.06
C HIS A 255 10.84 0.27 -7.47
N GLY A 256 10.24 -0.44 -8.45
CA GLY A 256 10.85 -1.61 -9.08
C GLY A 256 11.99 -1.22 -10.01
N ARG A 257 13.23 -1.41 -9.57
CA ARG A 257 14.47 -1.21 -10.33
C ARG A 257 15.43 -2.39 -10.10
N PRO A 258 15.12 -3.60 -10.63
CA PRO A 258 15.90 -4.81 -10.32
C PRO A 258 17.39 -4.69 -10.66
N ALA A 259 17.73 -3.90 -11.68
CA ALA A 259 19.12 -3.64 -12.08
C ALA A 259 19.99 -2.99 -10.99
N ILE A 260 19.39 -2.32 -10.01
CA ILE A 260 20.08 -1.74 -8.85
C ILE A 260 19.65 -2.40 -7.53
N GLY A 261 19.21 -3.67 -7.61
CA GLY A 261 18.85 -4.48 -6.45
C GLY A 261 17.48 -4.16 -5.84
N ARG A 262 16.64 -3.32 -6.47
CA ARG A 262 15.31 -2.97 -5.95
C ARG A 262 14.23 -3.72 -6.70
N SER A 263 13.60 -4.68 -6.07
CA SER A 263 12.45 -5.38 -6.63
C SER A 263 11.16 -4.82 -6.03
N ALA A 264 10.09 -4.79 -6.82
CA ALA A 264 8.75 -4.46 -6.37
C ALA A 264 7.73 -5.44 -6.97
N LEU A 265 6.85 -5.97 -6.12
CA LEU A 265 5.79 -6.89 -6.47
C LEU A 265 4.46 -6.35 -5.91
N GLN A 266 3.43 -6.31 -6.74
CA GLN A 266 2.07 -6.03 -6.31
C GLN A 266 1.36 -7.33 -5.95
N ILE A 267 0.58 -7.33 -4.87
CA ILE A 267 -0.35 -8.40 -4.54
C ILE A 267 -1.78 -7.84 -4.42
N GLU A 268 -2.71 -8.42 -5.17
CA GLU A 268 -4.13 -8.11 -5.10
C GLU A 268 -4.87 -9.25 -4.43
N LEU A 269 -5.45 -8.99 -3.27
CA LEU A 269 -6.18 -9.98 -2.49
C LEU A 269 -7.67 -9.90 -2.78
N ARG A 270 -8.32 -11.04 -3.03
CA ARG A 270 -9.77 -11.03 -3.18
C ARG A 270 -10.44 -10.64 -1.86
N ARG A 271 -11.34 -9.66 -1.90
CA ARG A 271 -11.91 -9.04 -0.70
C ARG A 271 -12.74 -9.98 0.18
N ASP A 272 -13.55 -10.85 -0.41
CA ASP A 272 -14.40 -11.80 0.35
C ASP A 272 -13.60 -12.83 1.18
N LEU A 273 -12.28 -12.93 0.99
CA LEU A 273 -11.39 -13.74 1.82
C LEU A 273 -11.25 -13.17 3.24
N PHE A 274 -11.42 -11.87 3.42
CA PHE A 274 -11.08 -11.21 4.69
C PHE A 274 -12.01 -10.09 5.10
N MET A 275 -12.90 -9.59 4.23
CA MET A 275 -13.83 -8.54 4.58
C MET A 275 -15.20 -8.67 3.89
N ASP A 276 -16.22 -8.10 4.51
CA ASP A 276 -17.51 -7.83 3.87
C ASP A 276 -17.34 -6.60 2.94
N GLU A 277 -17.50 -6.79 1.63
CA GLU A 277 -17.24 -5.74 0.63
C GLU A 277 -18.15 -4.52 0.74
N ARG A 278 -19.31 -4.65 1.40
CA ARG A 278 -20.26 -3.54 1.53
C ARG A 278 -19.94 -2.67 2.74
N THR A 279 -19.49 -3.29 3.83
CA THR A 279 -19.25 -2.63 5.12
C THR A 279 -17.77 -2.40 5.41
N HIS A 280 -16.88 -3.02 4.63
CA HIS A 280 -15.43 -3.05 4.84
C HIS A 280 -15.02 -3.59 6.22
N ARG A 281 -15.92 -4.31 6.90
CA ARG A 281 -15.63 -4.96 8.17
C ARG A 281 -14.90 -6.26 7.91
N LEU A 282 -13.84 -6.50 8.69
CA LEU A 282 -13.11 -7.77 8.65
C LEU A 282 -14.05 -8.94 9.00
N THR A 283 -13.86 -10.05 8.30
CA THR A 283 -14.51 -11.34 8.59
C THR A 283 -13.55 -12.24 9.36
N ALA A 284 -14.04 -13.41 9.79
CA ALA A 284 -13.19 -14.43 10.43
C ALA A 284 -12.05 -14.94 9.52
N GLY A 285 -12.13 -14.72 8.20
CA GLY A 285 -11.07 -15.10 7.26
C GLY A 285 -9.83 -14.21 7.32
N ALA A 286 -9.93 -13.02 7.92
CA ALA A 286 -8.82 -12.06 8.01
C ALA A 286 -7.59 -12.63 8.73
N ASP A 287 -7.80 -13.34 9.84
CA ASP A 287 -6.70 -13.92 10.61
C ASP A 287 -5.96 -15.01 9.82
N ALA A 288 -6.70 -15.84 9.07
CA ALA A 288 -6.12 -16.87 8.22
C ALA A 288 -5.31 -16.26 7.08
N LEU A 289 -5.85 -15.21 6.43
CA LEU A 289 -5.15 -14.51 5.35
C LEU A 289 -3.92 -13.75 5.86
N SER A 290 -4.00 -13.10 7.02
CA SER A 290 -2.85 -12.45 7.66
C SER A 290 -1.72 -13.44 7.96
N ARG A 291 -2.03 -14.63 8.49
CA ARG A 291 -1.04 -15.70 8.68
C ARG A 291 -0.42 -16.20 7.38
N ALA A 292 -1.21 -16.29 6.30
CA ALA A 292 -0.72 -16.66 4.99
C ALA A 292 0.24 -15.60 4.43
N LEU A 293 -0.10 -14.31 4.56
CA LEU A 293 0.76 -13.19 4.16
C LEU A 293 2.05 -13.14 4.99
N ARG A 294 1.98 -13.36 6.32
CA ARG A 294 3.16 -13.48 7.18
C ARG A 294 4.08 -14.59 6.70
N SER A 295 3.51 -15.76 6.40
CA SER A 295 4.27 -16.91 5.89
C SER A 295 4.93 -16.61 4.54
N LEU A 296 4.22 -15.95 3.62
CA LEU A 296 4.77 -15.48 2.34
C LEU A 296 5.98 -14.56 2.58
N VAL A 297 5.80 -13.54 3.41
CA VAL A 297 6.82 -12.52 3.68
C VAL A 297 8.07 -13.13 4.30
N LEU A 298 7.94 -14.00 5.32
CA LEU A 298 9.08 -14.66 5.96
C LEU A 298 9.81 -15.62 5.00
N GLN A 299 9.09 -16.29 4.11
CA GLN A 299 9.74 -17.14 3.10
C GLN A 299 10.47 -16.33 2.03
N LEU A 300 9.94 -15.18 1.61
CA LEU A 300 10.64 -14.26 0.71
C LEU A 300 11.86 -13.64 1.40
N GLU A 301 11.75 -13.29 2.68
CA GLU A 301 12.87 -12.78 3.49
C GLU A 301 14.04 -13.77 3.47
N LYS A 302 13.77 -15.04 3.73
CA LYS A 302 14.77 -16.10 3.70
C LYS A 302 15.50 -16.17 2.35
N VAL A 303 14.74 -16.17 1.24
CA VAL A 303 15.31 -16.22 -0.12
C VAL A 303 16.19 -15.00 -0.41
N LEU A 304 15.76 -13.81 0.03
CA LEU A 304 16.55 -12.60 -0.13
C LEU A 304 17.85 -12.71 0.69
N LEU A 305 17.78 -13.06 1.98
CA LEU A 305 18.97 -13.16 2.84
C LEU A 305 19.98 -14.21 2.35
N GLU A 306 19.52 -15.37 1.87
CA GLU A 306 20.39 -16.39 1.26
C GLU A 306 21.11 -15.84 0.01
N GLY A 307 20.41 -15.05 -0.80
CA GLY A 307 21.01 -14.37 -1.96
C GLY A 307 22.04 -13.28 -1.59
N CYS A 308 21.95 -12.69 -0.39
CA CYS A 308 22.93 -11.71 0.11
C CYS A 308 24.26 -12.39 0.46
N ALA A 309 24.21 -13.52 1.16
CA ALA A 309 25.39 -14.27 1.58
C ALA A 309 26.25 -14.73 0.40
N GLY A 310 25.60 -15.11 -0.72
CA GLY A 310 26.29 -15.49 -1.95
C GLY A 310 26.99 -14.34 -2.71
N ARG A 311 26.70 -13.08 -2.36
CA ARG A 311 27.30 -11.88 -2.98
C ARG A 311 28.43 -11.24 -2.18
N GLY A 312 28.90 -11.90 -1.11
CA GLY A 312 29.94 -11.37 -0.25
C GLY A 312 29.50 -10.13 0.56
N VAL A 313 28.20 -9.85 0.62
CA VAL A 313 27.64 -8.86 1.56
C VAL A 313 27.69 -9.51 2.93
N GLN A 314 28.50 -8.98 3.85
CA GLN A 314 28.54 -9.46 5.23
C GLN A 314 27.12 -9.42 5.80
N ALA A 315 26.63 -10.56 6.29
CA ALA A 315 25.38 -10.61 7.03
C ALA A 315 25.51 -9.65 8.22
N PRO A 316 24.63 -8.64 8.37
CA PRO A 316 24.74 -7.73 9.49
C PRO A 316 24.15 -8.46 10.71
N PHE A 317 25.01 -9.06 11.51
CA PHE A 317 24.65 -9.40 12.89
C PHE A 317 25.69 -8.85 13.84
N GLU A 318 25.12 -8.18 14.85
CA GLU A 318 25.72 -7.76 16.11
C GLU A 318 26.72 -6.61 16.01
N THR A 319 26.42 -5.52 16.71
CA THR A 319 27.25 -4.31 16.87
C THR A 319 27.19 -3.29 15.72
N GLY A 320 26.06 -2.58 15.64
CA GLY A 320 26.01 -1.32 14.91
C GLY A 320 25.23 -0.31 15.74
N GLU A 321 25.89 0.75 16.20
CA GLU A 321 25.22 1.86 16.89
C GLU A 321 23.99 2.32 16.08
N PRO A 322 22.88 2.68 16.76
CA PRO A 322 21.70 3.17 16.09
C PRO A 322 22.08 4.31 15.14
N LEU A 323 21.54 4.28 13.91
CA LEU A 323 21.47 5.50 13.10
C LEU A 323 20.79 6.57 13.97
N PRO A 324 21.24 7.82 13.95
CA PRO A 324 20.61 8.87 14.72
C PRO A 324 19.11 8.81 14.45
N VAL A 325 18.34 8.63 15.51
CA VAL A 325 16.93 9.01 15.50
C VAL A 325 16.95 10.46 15.04
N VAL A 326 16.52 10.71 13.82
CA VAL A 326 16.35 12.06 13.35
C VAL A 326 15.08 12.54 14.06
N ASP A 327 15.25 12.96 15.31
CA ASP A 327 14.30 13.86 15.95
C ASP A 327 14.38 15.17 15.17
N ALA A 328 13.57 15.24 14.12
CA ALA A 328 13.29 16.47 13.42
C ALA A 328 12.38 17.29 14.34
N ALA A 329 12.97 18.34 14.93
CA ALA A 329 12.29 19.34 15.75
C ALA A 329 11.18 20.07 14.99
#